data_AF-A0AAD3VPG3-F1
#
_entry.id   AF-A0AAD3VPG3-F1
#
_cell.length_a   1.000
_cell.length_b   1.000
_cell.length_c   1.000
_cell.angle_alpha   90.00
_cell.angle_beta   90.00
_cell.angle_gamma   90.00
#
_symmetry.space_group_name_H-M   'P 1'
#
loop_
_entity.id
_entity.type
_entity.pdbx_description
1 polymer ?
#
loop_
_entity_poly.entity_id
_entity_poly.type
_entity_poly.pdbx_seq_one_letter_code
_entity_poly.pdbx_strand_id
1 'polypeptide(L)'
;MSANKLIQLIFSKEFANRVYLGLVIGIASITPGLSGGVIAAAAGIYEPAIHAIVSVRKEFRKSALFLAPLGIGAGIGVLLFSRVMQELMARARFGVLYVFLGLVAGGIPALVGEANRGGFKLKYLLVVFLAFASVIWASQIPAWAPGQSGEDILSSVNVILYGVVLAVGTTVPGISSSFLLIHLGVYEELLYALTRFDIRVLFFLGCGFAGTGLLIVKLVEFLFRRFRGPCYCAVVGFLLGSMVSVFPGFRSGLGLVLDVFLFIGGAAVSYAVTRIESRRA
;
A
#
# COMPACT_ATOMS: atom_id res chain seq x y z
N MET A 1 -27.14 7.02 -23.91
CA MET A 1 -27.29 5.60 -23.52
C MET A 1 -28.47 5.50 -22.56
N SER A 2 -29.52 4.75 -22.96
CA SER A 2 -30.81 4.68 -22.24
C SER A 2 -30.68 3.91 -20.92
N ALA A 3 -31.64 4.11 -20.01
CA ALA A 3 -31.68 3.46 -18.69
C ALA A 3 -31.60 1.92 -18.78
N ASN A 4 -32.22 1.32 -19.81
CA ASN A 4 -32.17 -0.12 -20.04
C ASN A 4 -30.75 -0.65 -20.34
N LYS A 5 -29.94 0.11 -21.08
CA LYS A 5 -28.52 -0.25 -21.32
C LYS A 5 -27.67 -0.10 -20.07
N LEU A 6 -28.00 0.82 -19.17
CA LEU A 6 -27.30 0.99 -17.89
C LEU A 6 -27.58 -0.21 -16.97
N ILE A 7 -28.84 -0.65 -16.89
CA ILE A 7 -29.27 -1.80 -16.09
C ILE A 7 -28.60 -3.09 -16.62
N GLN A 8 -28.61 -3.33 -17.93
CA GLN A 8 -27.93 -4.50 -18.51
C GLN A 8 -26.41 -4.48 -18.25
N LEU A 9 -25.79 -3.29 -18.18
CA LEU A 9 -24.37 -3.18 -17.86
C LEU A 9 -24.07 -3.50 -16.40
N ILE A 10 -24.94 -3.06 -15.47
CA ILE A 10 -24.81 -3.33 -14.02
C ILE A 10 -24.91 -4.84 -13.74
N PHE A 11 -25.74 -5.57 -14.48
CA PHE A 11 -25.88 -7.04 -14.36
C PHE A 11 -24.97 -7.84 -15.30
N SER A 12 -23.97 -7.21 -15.91
CA SER A 12 -23.06 -7.89 -16.83
C SER A 12 -21.97 -8.69 -16.11
N LYS A 13 -21.46 -9.76 -16.75
CA LYS A 13 -20.28 -10.51 -16.27
C LYS A 13 -19.05 -9.62 -16.09
N GLU A 14 -18.90 -8.58 -16.93
CA GLU A 14 -17.81 -7.61 -16.81
C GLU A 14 -17.91 -6.77 -15.55
N PHE A 15 -19.11 -6.33 -15.17
CA PHE A 15 -19.33 -5.58 -13.94
C PHE A 15 -19.00 -6.43 -12.72
N ALA A 16 -19.53 -7.66 -12.64
CA ALA A 16 -19.23 -8.57 -11.54
C ALA A 16 -17.73 -8.89 -11.42
N ASN A 17 -17.04 -9.09 -12.55
CA ASN A 17 -15.60 -9.30 -12.56
C ASN A 17 -14.82 -8.08 -12.03
N ARG A 18 -15.24 -6.86 -12.40
CA ARG A 18 -14.61 -5.63 -11.87
C ARG A 18 -14.88 -5.44 -10.37
N VAL A 19 -16.05 -5.81 -9.88
CA VAL A 19 -16.33 -5.83 -8.43
C VAL A 19 -15.42 -6.83 -7.73
N TYR A 20 -15.26 -8.04 -8.27
CA TYR A 20 -14.35 -9.04 -7.71
C TYR A 20 -12.89 -8.56 -7.70
N LEU A 21 -12.39 -8.02 -8.82
CA LEU A 21 -11.04 -7.46 -8.90
C LEU A 21 -10.86 -6.29 -7.93
N GLY A 22 -11.88 -5.44 -7.81
CA GLY A 22 -11.92 -4.37 -6.82
C GLY A 22 -11.77 -4.91 -5.41
N LEU A 23 -12.52 -5.96 -5.06
CA LEU A 23 -12.45 -6.61 -3.75
C LEU A 23 -11.04 -7.11 -3.44
N VAL A 24 -10.38 -7.79 -4.38
CA VAL A 24 -9.00 -8.28 -4.21
C VAL A 24 -8.02 -7.09 -4.05
N ILE A 25 -8.18 -6.01 -4.82
CA ILE A 25 -7.37 -4.79 -4.68
C ILE A 25 -7.59 -4.13 -3.31
N GLY A 26 -8.83 -4.10 -2.81
CA GLY A 26 -9.16 -3.55 -1.50
C GLY A 26 -8.48 -4.35 -0.37
N ILE A 27 -8.57 -5.68 -0.41
CA ILE A 27 -7.87 -6.58 0.52
C ILE A 27 -6.36 -6.33 0.48
N ALA A 28 -5.80 -6.25 -0.73
CA ALA A 28 -4.37 -6.03 -0.93
C ALA A 28 -3.92 -4.65 -0.44
N SER A 29 -4.77 -3.63 -0.55
CA SER A 29 -4.44 -2.27 -0.11
C SER A 29 -4.36 -2.16 1.41
N ILE A 30 -5.19 -2.92 2.15
CA ILE A 30 -5.11 -2.97 3.61
C ILE A 30 -3.94 -3.82 4.10
N THR A 31 -3.60 -4.89 3.39
CA THR A 31 -2.56 -5.85 3.82
C THR A 31 -1.16 -5.23 3.72
N PRO A 32 -0.48 -4.93 4.84
CA PRO A 32 0.88 -4.40 4.81
C PRO A 32 1.84 -5.35 4.10
N GLY A 33 2.68 -4.78 3.23
CA GLY A 33 3.62 -5.54 2.42
C GLY A 33 3.04 -6.08 1.10
N LEU A 34 1.72 -5.98 0.90
CA LEU A 34 1.09 -6.17 -0.40
C LEU A 34 0.72 -4.80 -1.01
N SER A 35 0.84 -4.67 -2.32
CA SER A 35 0.49 -3.43 -3.04
C SER A 35 -0.73 -3.66 -3.92
N GLY A 36 -1.81 -2.90 -3.66
CA GLY A 36 -3.01 -2.93 -4.49
C GLY A 36 -2.74 -2.57 -5.95
N GLY A 37 -1.76 -1.69 -6.21
CA GLY A 37 -1.29 -1.36 -7.56
C GLY A 37 -0.63 -2.55 -8.26
N VAL A 38 0.22 -3.30 -7.55
CA VAL A 38 0.84 -4.54 -8.08
C VAL A 38 -0.22 -5.59 -8.42
N ILE A 39 -1.22 -5.76 -7.55
CA ILE A 39 -2.35 -6.68 -7.82
C ILE A 39 -3.16 -6.21 -9.04
N ALA A 40 -3.43 -4.90 -9.15
CA ALA A 40 -4.11 -4.35 -10.31
C ALA A 40 -3.31 -4.53 -11.61
N ALA A 41 -1.98 -4.40 -11.55
CA ALA A 41 -1.07 -4.59 -12.69
C ALA A 41 -1.01 -6.07 -13.10
N ALA A 42 -0.87 -6.98 -12.13
CA ALA A 42 -0.94 -8.42 -12.36
C ALA A 42 -2.28 -8.83 -12.97
N ALA A 43 -3.39 -8.20 -12.56
CA ALA A 43 -4.71 -8.40 -13.14
C ALA A 43 -4.94 -7.73 -14.52
N GLY A 44 -3.97 -6.94 -15.01
CA GLY A 44 -4.04 -6.25 -16.31
C GLY A 44 -5.01 -5.06 -16.32
N ILE A 45 -5.45 -4.57 -15.16
CA ILE A 45 -6.41 -3.48 -15.03
C ILE A 45 -5.80 -2.17 -14.54
N TYR A 46 -4.50 -2.16 -14.22
CA TYR A 46 -3.80 -0.96 -13.75
C TYR A 46 -3.84 0.19 -14.76
N GLU A 47 -3.33 -0.02 -15.98
CA GLU A 47 -3.30 1.02 -17.04
C GLU A 47 -4.72 1.54 -17.38
N PRO A 48 -5.74 0.67 -17.60
CA PRO A 48 -7.11 1.12 -17.75
C PRO A 48 -7.65 1.94 -16.57
N ALA A 49 -7.32 1.57 -15.34
CA ALA A 49 -7.75 2.29 -14.14
C ALA A 49 -7.12 3.67 -14.04
N ILE A 50 -5.80 3.78 -14.25
CA ILE A 50 -5.10 5.07 -14.28
C ILE A 50 -5.65 5.96 -15.38
N HIS A 51 -5.82 5.43 -16.60
CA HIS A 51 -6.43 6.18 -17.69
C HIS A 51 -7.83 6.68 -17.32
N ALA A 52 -8.68 5.84 -16.72
CA ALA A 52 -10.02 6.23 -16.28
C ALA A 52 -10.00 7.33 -15.22
N ILE A 53 -9.06 7.29 -14.25
CA ILE A 53 -8.89 8.31 -13.21
C ILE A 53 -8.47 9.65 -13.83
N VAL A 54 -7.45 9.65 -14.69
CA VAL A 54 -6.92 10.87 -15.31
C VAL A 54 -7.93 11.49 -16.28
N SER A 55 -8.66 10.66 -17.03
CA SER A 55 -9.67 11.10 -17.99
C SER A 55 -11.04 11.38 -17.37
N VAL A 56 -11.24 11.22 -16.06
CA VAL A 56 -12.57 11.33 -15.41
C VAL A 56 -13.29 12.64 -15.69
N ARG A 57 -12.55 13.75 -15.86
CA ARG A 57 -13.16 15.05 -16.23
C ARG A 57 -13.54 15.16 -17.70
N LYS A 58 -12.84 14.44 -18.58
CA LYS A 58 -13.05 14.47 -20.05
C LYS A 58 -14.05 13.39 -20.50
N GLU A 59 -13.97 12.21 -19.91
CA GLU A 59 -14.74 11.02 -20.27
C GLU A 59 -15.55 10.48 -19.07
N PHE A 60 -16.17 11.38 -18.28
CA PHE A 60 -16.82 11.07 -17.00
C PHE A 60 -17.66 9.80 -17.02
N ARG A 61 -18.51 9.63 -18.04
CA ARG A 61 -19.39 8.46 -18.12
C ARG A 61 -18.62 7.15 -18.30
N LYS A 62 -17.61 7.11 -19.16
CA LYS A 62 -16.81 5.89 -19.40
C LYS A 62 -15.94 5.59 -18.18
N SER A 63 -15.29 6.62 -17.62
CA SER A 63 -14.50 6.50 -16.40
C SER A 63 -15.34 6.01 -15.23
N ALA A 64 -16.55 6.57 -15.03
CA ALA A 64 -17.46 6.15 -13.96
C ALA A 64 -17.93 4.70 -14.15
N LEU A 65 -18.30 4.28 -15.37
CA LEU A 65 -18.71 2.90 -15.64
C LEU A 65 -17.57 1.88 -15.45
N PHE A 66 -16.32 2.31 -15.60
CA PHE A 66 -15.16 1.49 -15.32
C PHE A 66 -14.82 1.47 -13.81
N LEU A 67 -14.72 2.65 -13.19
CA LEU A 67 -14.24 2.81 -11.82
C LEU A 67 -15.29 2.49 -10.76
N ALA A 68 -16.58 2.69 -11.02
CA ALA A 68 -17.63 2.43 -10.03
C ALA A 68 -17.65 0.98 -9.53
N PRO A 69 -17.71 -0.07 -10.38
CA PRO A 69 -17.67 -1.45 -9.89
C PRO A 69 -16.36 -1.76 -9.16
N LEU A 70 -15.23 -1.24 -9.67
CA LEU A 70 -13.92 -1.43 -9.05
C LEU A 70 -13.86 -0.81 -7.65
N GLY A 71 -14.37 0.42 -7.51
CA GLY A 71 -14.46 1.16 -6.26
C GLY A 71 -15.43 0.53 -5.26
N ILE A 72 -16.58 0.01 -5.72
CA ILE A 72 -17.50 -0.76 -4.89
C ILE A 72 -16.80 -2.00 -4.35
N GLY A 73 -16.16 -2.77 -5.23
CA GLY A 73 -15.36 -3.93 -4.84
C GLY A 73 -14.30 -3.57 -3.82
N ALA A 74 -13.49 -2.55 -4.11
CA ALA A 74 -12.41 -2.10 -3.24
C ALA A 74 -12.91 -1.64 -1.87
N GLY A 75 -14.00 -0.87 -1.84
CA GLY A 75 -14.65 -0.46 -0.59
C GLY A 75 -15.13 -1.66 0.23
N ILE A 76 -15.77 -2.66 -0.40
CA ILE A 76 -16.18 -3.89 0.29
C ILE A 76 -14.95 -4.66 0.81
N GLY A 77 -13.93 -4.84 -0.02
CA GLY A 77 -12.70 -5.53 0.36
C GLY A 77 -12.00 -4.85 1.55
N VAL A 78 -11.87 -3.53 1.50
CA VAL A 78 -11.33 -2.69 2.58
C VAL A 78 -12.16 -2.86 3.86
N LEU A 79 -13.50 -2.74 3.79
CA LEU A 79 -14.34 -2.80 4.98
C LEU A 79 -14.41 -4.19 5.63
N LEU A 80 -14.48 -5.25 4.82
CA LEU A 80 -14.52 -6.63 5.33
C LEU A 80 -13.17 -7.03 5.91
N PHE A 81 -12.10 -6.73 5.18
CA PHE A 81 -10.77 -7.16 5.56
C PHE A 81 -10.15 -6.30 6.67
N SER A 82 -10.58 -5.05 6.84
CA SER A 82 -10.16 -4.23 7.99
C SER A 82 -10.55 -4.86 9.32
N ARG A 83 -11.74 -5.45 9.41
CA ARG A 83 -12.21 -6.18 10.61
C ARG A 83 -11.39 -7.44 10.86
N VAL A 84 -11.14 -8.22 9.81
CA VAL A 84 -10.28 -9.41 9.89
C VAL A 84 -8.88 -9.01 10.36
N MET A 85 -8.34 -7.94 9.79
CA MET A 85 -7.00 -7.49 10.10
C MET A 85 -6.88 -6.91 11.50
N GLN A 86 -7.89 -6.17 11.96
CA GLN A 86 -7.98 -5.70 13.33
C GLN A 86 -7.95 -6.87 14.33
N GLU A 87 -8.73 -7.92 14.06
CA GLU A 87 -8.78 -9.11 14.92
C GLU A 87 -7.45 -9.90 14.90
N LEU A 88 -6.84 -10.04 13.71
CA LEU A 88 -5.54 -10.68 13.54
C LEU A 88 -4.44 -9.91 14.27
N MET A 89 -4.43 -8.58 14.17
CA MET A 89 -3.48 -7.73 14.90
C MET A 89 -3.71 -7.82 16.42
N ALA A 90 -4.95 -7.87 16.88
CA ALA A 90 -5.26 -7.99 18.30
C ALA A 90 -4.83 -9.35 18.91
N ARG A 91 -5.00 -10.45 18.17
CA ARG A 91 -4.72 -11.81 18.69
C ARG A 91 -3.34 -12.37 18.36
N ALA A 92 -2.81 -12.01 17.20
CA ALA A 92 -1.64 -12.66 16.61
C ALA A 92 -0.62 -11.64 16.06
N ARG A 93 -0.59 -10.41 16.63
CA ARG A 93 0.30 -9.30 16.23
C ARG A 93 1.69 -9.78 15.80
N PHE A 94 2.34 -10.56 16.65
CA PHE A 94 3.72 -10.99 16.45
C PHE A 94 3.89 -11.80 15.14
N GLY A 95 3.07 -12.83 14.93
CA GLY A 95 3.13 -13.64 13.72
C GLY A 95 2.70 -12.88 12.47
N VAL A 96 1.69 -12.00 12.60
CA VAL A 96 1.22 -11.14 11.51
C VAL A 96 2.31 -10.18 11.04
N LEU A 97 3.07 -9.58 11.96
CA LEU A 97 4.23 -8.75 11.62
C LEU A 97 5.31 -9.54 10.86
N TYR A 98 5.60 -10.78 11.25
CA TYR A 98 6.53 -11.64 10.49
C TYR A 98 6.03 -11.92 9.07
N VAL A 99 4.73 -12.15 8.88
CA VAL A 99 4.13 -12.27 7.53
C VAL A 99 4.35 -10.98 6.73
N PHE A 100 4.08 -9.81 7.30
CA PHE A 100 4.25 -8.52 6.62
C PHE A 100 5.71 -8.23 6.26
N LEU A 101 6.63 -8.49 7.17
CA LEU A 101 8.07 -8.39 6.90
C LEU A 101 8.48 -9.33 5.77
N GLY A 102 7.94 -10.56 5.75
CA GLY A 102 8.12 -11.49 4.66
C GLY A 102 7.60 -10.94 3.34
N LEU A 103 6.36 -10.45 3.30
CA LEU A 103 5.74 -9.88 2.11
C LEU A 103 6.56 -8.70 1.54
N VAL A 104 7.05 -7.80 2.41
CA VAL A 104 7.93 -6.70 1.99
C VAL A 104 9.25 -7.25 1.43
N ALA A 105 9.90 -8.18 2.15
CA ALA A 105 11.16 -8.79 1.73
C ALA A 105 11.07 -9.47 0.36
N GLY A 106 9.97 -10.17 0.09
CA GLY A 106 9.72 -10.85 -1.18
C GLY A 106 9.59 -9.89 -2.38
N GLY A 107 9.21 -8.62 -2.14
CA GLY A 107 9.10 -7.59 -3.18
C GLY A 107 10.41 -6.85 -3.49
N ILE A 108 11.39 -6.89 -2.57
CA ILE A 108 12.68 -6.19 -2.72
C ILE A 108 13.43 -6.58 -4.01
N PRO A 109 13.53 -7.87 -4.42
CA PRO A 109 14.25 -8.24 -5.63
C PRO A 109 13.71 -7.56 -6.90
N ALA A 110 12.39 -7.39 -7.01
CA ALA A 110 11.77 -6.71 -8.15
C ALA A 110 12.15 -5.22 -8.19
N LEU A 111 12.15 -4.55 -7.04
CA LEU A 111 12.55 -3.15 -6.90
C LEU A 111 14.03 -2.93 -7.22
N VAL A 112 14.90 -3.84 -6.76
CA VAL A 112 16.34 -3.81 -7.09
C VAL A 112 16.57 -4.06 -8.57
N GLY A 113 15.79 -4.95 -9.19
CA GLY A 113 15.80 -5.16 -10.64
C GLY A 113 15.45 -3.88 -11.41
N GLU A 114 14.38 -3.19 -11.00
CA GLU A 114 13.98 -1.92 -11.61
C GLU A 114 14.97 -0.78 -11.39
N ALA A 115 15.61 -0.74 -10.22
CA ALA A 115 16.68 0.23 -9.93
C ALA A 115 17.88 0.07 -10.88
N ASN A 116 18.22 -1.18 -11.21
CA ASN A 116 19.40 -1.54 -11.98
C ASN A 116 19.13 -1.78 -13.48
N ARG A 117 17.93 -1.46 -13.98
CA ARG A 117 17.55 -1.64 -15.39
C ARG A 117 18.50 -0.97 -16.39
N GLY A 118 19.14 0.14 -15.98
CA GLY A 118 20.15 0.89 -16.75
C GLY A 118 21.60 0.60 -16.33
N GLY A 119 21.86 -0.52 -15.64
CA GLY A 119 23.15 -0.88 -15.07
C GLY A 119 23.33 -0.41 -13.62
N PHE A 120 24.00 -1.22 -12.81
CA PHE A 120 24.32 -0.90 -11.43
C PHE A 120 25.36 0.23 -11.35
N LYS A 121 25.17 1.17 -10.41
CA LYS A 121 26.13 2.24 -10.11
C LYS A 121 26.39 2.26 -8.61
N LEU A 122 27.65 2.36 -8.19
CA LEU A 122 28.01 2.34 -6.76
C LEU A 122 27.29 3.42 -5.94
N LYS A 123 27.05 4.60 -6.55
CA LYS A 123 26.27 5.69 -5.93
C LYS A 123 24.84 5.32 -5.52
N TYR A 124 24.28 4.24 -6.07
CA TYR A 124 22.97 3.72 -5.67
C TYR A 124 22.97 3.20 -4.23
N LEU A 125 24.08 2.60 -3.77
CA LEU A 125 24.20 2.17 -2.37
C LEU A 125 24.15 3.35 -1.40
N LEU A 126 24.72 4.50 -1.76
CA LEU A 126 24.60 5.72 -0.95
C LEU A 126 23.15 6.17 -0.83
N VAL A 127 22.38 6.10 -1.92
CA VAL A 127 20.95 6.46 -1.88
C VAL A 127 20.14 5.50 -1.01
N VAL A 128 20.40 4.18 -1.11
CA VAL A 128 19.78 3.18 -0.22
C VAL A 128 20.12 3.48 1.23
N PHE A 129 21.40 3.72 1.53
CA PHE A 129 21.86 3.99 2.89
C PHE A 129 21.27 5.28 3.46
N LEU A 130 21.23 6.37 2.69
CA LEU A 130 20.63 7.63 3.14
C LEU A 130 19.12 7.50 3.40
N ALA A 131 18.40 6.77 2.54
CA ALA A 131 16.97 6.52 2.74
C ALA A 131 16.72 5.57 3.93
N PHE A 132 17.58 4.59 4.15
CA PHE A 132 17.52 3.74 5.34
C PHE A 132 17.77 4.56 6.61
N ALA A 133 18.86 5.33 6.63
CA ALA A 133 19.24 6.15 7.77
C ALA A 133 18.20 7.22 8.10
N SER A 134 17.53 7.81 7.09
CA SER A 134 16.47 8.78 7.33
C SER A 134 15.27 8.16 8.05
N VAL A 135 14.90 6.91 7.74
CA VAL A 135 13.84 6.18 8.45
C VAL A 135 14.25 5.87 9.88
N ILE A 136 15.47 5.35 10.08
CA ILE A 136 15.96 5.05 11.43
C ILE A 136 16.01 6.33 12.27
N TRP A 137 16.51 7.44 11.71
CA TRP A 137 16.54 8.73 12.38
C TRP A 137 15.13 9.25 12.69
N ALA A 138 14.20 9.16 11.74
CA ALA A 138 12.81 9.55 11.96
C ALA A 138 12.14 8.73 13.08
N SER A 139 12.47 7.44 13.20
CA SER A 139 11.94 6.60 14.29
C SER A 139 12.40 6.99 15.70
N GLN A 140 13.45 7.83 15.82
CA GLN A 140 13.88 8.38 17.11
C GLN A 140 13.12 9.66 17.50
N ILE A 141 12.34 10.25 16.59
CA ILE A 141 11.58 11.47 16.86
C ILE A 141 10.41 11.07 17.77
N PRO A 142 10.32 11.61 19.00
CA PRO A 142 9.30 11.19 19.97
C PRO A 142 7.88 11.30 19.44
N ALA A 143 7.58 12.32 18.62
CA ALA A 143 6.29 12.54 17.96
C ALA A 143 5.83 11.40 17.03
N TRP A 144 6.73 10.51 16.61
CA TRP A 144 6.46 9.35 15.75
C TRP A 144 6.80 8.01 16.44
N ALA A 145 7.08 8.04 17.74
CA ALA A 145 7.37 6.83 18.51
C ALA A 145 6.10 5.95 18.66
N PRO A 146 6.16 4.65 18.36
CA PRO A 146 5.07 3.72 18.63
C PRO A 146 4.76 3.69 20.14
N GLY A 147 3.51 3.99 20.53
CA GLY A 147 3.04 3.88 21.92
C GLY A 147 2.61 5.17 22.62
N GLN A 148 2.43 6.29 21.91
CA GLN A 148 1.79 7.47 22.51
C GLN A 148 0.28 7.23 22.74
N SER A 149 -0.23 7.70 23.88
CA SER A 149 -1.63 7.56 24.27
C SER A 149 -2.51 8.70 23.73
N GLY A 150 -3.59 8.32 23.03
CA GLY A 150 -4.94 8.78 23.35
C GLY A 150 -5.56 9.95 22.57
N GLU A 151 -4.90 11.10 22.47
CA GLU A 151 -5.55 12.32 21.93
C GLU A 151 -4.77 13.02 20.81
N ASP A 152 -3.43 12.94 20.80
CA ASP A 152 -2.61 13.63 19.78
C ASP A 152 -2.42 12.82 18.47
N ILE A 153 -2.43 11.49 18.51
CA ILE A 153 -2.19 10.64 17.33
C ILE A 153 -3.25 10.88 16.25
N LEU A 154 -4.53 10.92 16.65
CA LEU A 154 -5.65 11.14 15.73
C LEU A 154 -6.09 12.61 15.67
N SER A 155 -5.21 13.55 16.02
CA SER A 155 -5.46 14.97 15.77
C SER A 155 -5.72 15.20 14.28
N SER A 156 -6.62 16.13 13.95
CA SER A 156 -7.04 16.37 12.56
C SER A 156 -5.86 16.66 11.63
N VAL A 157 -4.82 17.33 12.14
CA VAL A 157 -3.60 17.62 11.39
C VAL A 157 -2.81 16.34 11.10
N ASN A 158 -2.59 15.49 12.10
CA ASN A 158 -1.88 14.23 11.93
C ASN A 158 -2.61 13.28 10.98
N VAL A 159 -3.93 13.20 11.09
CA VAL A 159 -4.75 12.36 10.20
C VAL A 159 -4.68 12.86 8.74
N ILE A 160 -4.66 14.17 8.52
CA ILE A 160 -4.39 14.73 7.17
C ILE A 160 -3.01 14.28 6.67
N LEU A 161 -1.97 14.35 7.50
CA LEU A 161 -0.62 13.90 7.15
C LEU A 161 -0.57 12.40 6.84
N TYR A 162 -1.30 11.55 7.59
CA TYR A 162 -1.43 10.13 7.28
C TYR A 162 -2.15 9.90 5.94
N GLY A 163 -3.10 10.77 5.58
CA GLY A 163 -3.72 10.79 4.25
C GLY A 163 -2.70 11.07 3.15
N VAL A 164 -1.74 11.98 3.40
CA VAL A 164 -0.62 12.23 2.47
C VAL A 164 0.28 11.00 2.34
N VAL A 165 0.63 10.36 3.47
CA VAL A 165 1.43 9.12 3.47
C VAL A 165 0.72 8.01 2.70
N LEU A 166 -0.60 7.88 2.87
CA LEU A 166 -1.43 6.97 2.09
C LEU A 166 -1.29 7.25 0.59
N ALA A 167 -1.45 8.51 0.17
CA ALA A 167 -1.36 8.93 -1.23
C ALA A 167 0.03 8.67 -1.83
N VAL A 168 1.10 8.95 -1.08
CA VAL A 168 2.48 8.63 -1.48
C VAL A 168 2.62 7.12 -1.70
N GLY A 169 2.25 6.31 -0.70
CA GLY A 169 2.43 4.87 -0.76
C GLY A 169 1.60 4.20 -1.86
N THR A 170 0.43 4.74 -2.20
CA THR A 170 -0.39 4.17 -3.29
C THR A 170 0.11 4.57 -4.68
N THR A 171 0.84 5.68 -4.76
CA THR A 171 1.34 6.24 -6.02
C THR A 171 2.70 5.68 -6.39
N VAL A 172 3.58 5.51 -5.39
CA VAL A 172 4.94 5.02 -5.63
C VAL A 172 4.89 3.52 -5.90
N PRO A 173 5.39 3.06 -7.06
CA PRO A 173 5.33 1.65 -7.43
C PRO A 173 6.12 0.79 -6.44
N GLY A 174 5.47 -0.27 -5.95
CA GLY A 174 6.05 -1.25 -5.04
C GLY A 174 6.23 -0.78 -3.58
N ILE A 175 5.71 0.40 -3.21
CA ILE A 175 5.50 0.75 -1.80
C ILE A 175 4.10 0.29 -1.37
N SER A 176 3.99 -0.26 -0.16
CA SER A 176 2.71 -0.55 0.50
C SER A 176 2.40 0.57 1.48
N SER A 177 1.36 1.36 1.23
CA SER A 177 0.94 2.45 2.14
C SER A 177 0.66 1.93 3.55
N SER A 178 0.04 0.77 3.66
CA SER A 178 -0.28 0.12 4.94
C SER A 178 0.98 -0.28 5.72
N PHE A 179 2.08 -0.61 5.04
CA PHE A 179 3.38 -0.83 5.68
C PHE A 179 4.06 0.48 6.13
N LEU A 180 3.74 1.61 5.49
CA LEU A 180 4.23 2.90 6.00
C LEU A 180 3.46 3.32 7.24
N LEU A 181 2.14 3.10 7.25
CA LEU A 181 1.30 3.41 8.41
C LEU A 181 1.62 2.55 9.63
N ILE A 182 2.03 1.29 9.42
CA ILE A 182 2.44 0.42 10.55
C ILE A 182 3.78 0.87 11.13
N HIS A 183 4.71 1.32 10.28
CA HIS A 183 5.96 1.94 10.71
C HIS A 183 5.71 3.21 11.54
N LEU A 184 4.73 4.03 11.14
CA LEU A 184 4.30 5.20 11.90
C LEU A 184 3.48 4.87 13.16
N GLY A 185 3.20 3.59 13.44
CA GLY A 185 2.46 3.15 14.61
C GLY A 185 0.96 3.48 14.59
N VAL A 186 0.42 3.96 13.47
CA VAL A 186 -0.98 4.44 13.37
C VAL A 186 -1.92 3.51 12.62
N TYR A 187 -1.39 2.43 12.05
CA TYR A 187 -2.15 1.48 11.26
C TYR A 187 -3.37 0.89 12.01
N GLU A 188 -3.17 0.44 13.26
CA GLU A 188 -4.23 -0.16 14.07
C GLU A 188 -5.31 0.85 14.46
N GLU A 189 -4.93 2.09 14.76
CA GLU A 189 -5.86 3.18 15.06
C GLU A 189 -6.72 3.54 13.82
N LEU A 190 -6.10 3.58 12.64
CA LEU A 190 -6.83 3.81 11.39
C LEU A 190 -7.73 2.63 11.02
N LEU A 191 -7.33 1.38 11.31
CA LEU A 191 -8.22 0.22 11.20
C LEU A 191 -9.40 0.32 12.16
N TYR A 192 -9.17 0.72 13.41
CA TYR A 192 -10.23 0.93 14.40
C TYR A 192 -11.22 2.00 13.93
N ALA A 193 -10.72 3.16 13.48
CA ALA A 193 -11.54 4.24 12.93
C ALA A 193 -12.35 3.79 11.71
N LEU A 194 -11.74 3.02 10.80
CA LEU A 194 -12.41 2.50 9.61
C LEU A 194 -13.52 1.50 9.95
N THR A 195 -13.27 0.57 10.89
CA THR A 195 -14.26 -0.46 11.28
C THR A 195 -15.43 0.09 12.07
N ARG A 196 -15.21 1.16 12.84
CA ARG A 196 -16.23 1.91 13.59
C ARG A 196 -16.92 2.99 12.76
N PHE A 197 -16.49 3.22 11.52
CA PHE A 197 -16.96 4.33 10.68
C PHE A 197 -16.84 5.69 11.38
N ASP A 198 -15.68 5.96 11.98
CA ASP A 198 -15.37 7.28 12.53
C ASP A 198 -15.26 8.29 11.38
N ILE A 199 -16.37 8.99 11.12
CA ILE A 199 -16.50 9.92 10.00
C ILE A 199 -15.49 11.07 10.11
N ARG A 200 -15.11 11.47 11.32
CA ARG A 200 -14.15 12.57 11.50
C ARG A 200 -12.77 12.15 11.00
N VAL A 201 -12.28 11.00 11.47
CA VAL A 201 -10.97 10.47 11.04
C VAL A 201 -10.99 10.17 9.55
N LEU A 202 -12.03 9.49 9.05
CA LEU A 202 -12.14 9.16 7.61
C LEU A 202 -12.20 10.40 6.72
N PHE A 203 -12.90 11.45 7.16
CA PHE A 203 -12.97 12.71 6.43
C PHE A 203 -11.60 13.38 6.34
N PHE A 204 -10.90 13.57 7.45
CA PHE A 204 -9.57 14.22 7.44
C PHE A 204 -8.54 13.39 6.69
N LEU A 205 -8.59 12.06 6.81
CA LEU A 205 -7.73 11.13 6.09
C LEU A 205 -7.97 11.25 4.58
N GLY A 206 -9.25 11.28 4.18
CA GLY A 206 -9.69 11.50 2.81
C GLY A 206 -9.26 12.86 2.27
N CYS A 207 -9.35 13.93 3.06
CA CYS A 207 -8.88 15.27 2.68
C CYS A 207 -7.37 15.28 2.43
N GLY A 208 -6.57 14.67 3.30
CA GLY A 208 -5.13 14.53 3.09
C GLY A 208 -4.79 13.74 1.83
N PHE A 209 -5.43 12.59 1.65
CA PHE A 209 -5.25 11.73 0.48
C PHE A 209 -5.65 12.42 -0.82
N ALA A 210 -6.86 12.99 -0.89
CA ALA A 210 -7.38 13.62 -2.10
C ALA A 210 -6.68 14.96 -2.40
N GLY A 211 -6.41 15.76 -1.37
CA GLY A 211 -5.79 17.08 -1.49
C GLY A 211 -4.36 17.00 -1.99
N THR A 212 -3.61 15.97 -1.59
CA THR A 212 -2.22 15.79 -2.03
C THR A 212 -2.06 14.80 -3.19
N GLY A 213 -3.05 13.92 -3.42
CA GLY A 213 -3.01 12.86 -4.43
C GLY A 213 -2.58 13.32 -5.82
N LEU A 214 -3.20 14.38 -6.35
CA LEU A 214 -2.85 14.87 -7.70
C LEU A 214 -1.45 15.48 -7.77
N LEU A 215 -1.03 16.17 -6.70
CA LEU A 215 0.29 16.81 -6.65
C LEU A 215 1.39 15.75 -6.48
N ILE A 216 1.17 14.77 -5.60
CA ILE A 216 2.14 13.69 -5.36
C ILE A 216 2.26 12.78 -6.58
N VAL A 217 1.16 12.48 -7.28
CA VAL A 217 1.19 11.72 -8.55
C VAL A 217 2.09 12.40 -9.57
N LYS A 218 1.91 13.71 -9.81
CA LYS A 218 2.75 14.44 -10.76
C LYS A 218 4.22 14.49 -10.34
N LEU A 219 4.48 14.70 -9.04
CA LEU A 219 5.83 14.75 -8.50
C LEU A 219 6.54 13.39 -8.63
N VAL A 220 5.87 12.31 -8.21
CA VAL A 220 6.39 10.94 -8.29
C VAL A 220 6.62 10.56 -9.75
N GLU A 221 5.68 10.84 -10.66
CA GLU A 221 5.86 10.58 -12.08
C GLU A 221 7.10 11.31 -12.63
N PHE A 222 7.24 12.61 -12.32
CA PHE A 222 8.40 13.40 -12.74
C PHE A 222 9.73 12.81 -12.22
N LEU A 223 9.79 12.49 -10.93
CA LEU A 223 10.99 11.93 -10.30
C LEU A 223 11.36 10.56 -10.90
N PHE A 224 10.40 9.66 -11.07
CA PHE A 224 10.66 8.32 -11.62
C PHE A 224 11.01 8.36 -13.11
N ARG A 225 10.50 9.32 -13.88
CA ARG A 225 10.89 9.52 -15.28
C ARG A 225 12.31 10.06 -15.42
N ARG A 226 12.74 10.96 -14.54
CA ARG A 226 14.07 11.60 -14.61
C ARG A 226 15.16 10.83 -13.87
N PHE A 227 14.83 10.20 -12.75
CA PHE A 227 15.76 9.59 -11.80
C PHE A 227 15.36 8.16 -11.40
N ARG A 228 14.88 7.36 -12.36
CA ARG A 228 14.37 5.99 -12.13
C ARG A 228 15.20 5.15 -11.15
N GLY A 229 16.50 4.96 -11.45
CA GLY A 229 17.41 4.14 -10.62
C GLY A 229 17.50 4.62 -9.17
N PRO A 230 17.95 5.87 -8.92
CA PRO A 230 17.98 6.44 -7.58
C PRO A 230 16.64 6.40 -6.83
N CYS A 231 15.52 6.65 -7.51
CA CYS A 231 14.20 6.57 -6.88
C CYS A 231 13.89 5.16 -6.35
N TYR A 232 14.07 4.12 -7.16
CA TYR A 232 13.88 2.73 -6.70
C TYR A 232 14.87 2.35 -5.58
N CYS A 233 16.11 2.83 -5.63
CA CYS A 233 17.05 2.65 -4.52
C CYS A 233 16.59 3.31 -3.22
N ALA A 234 16.05 4.53 -3.30
CA ALA A 234 15.48 5.21 -2.15
C ALA A 234 14.28 4.42 -1.58
N VAL A 235 13.42 3.88 -2.44
CA VAL A 235 12.31 3.00 -2.02
C VAL A 235 12.84 1.78 -1.27
N VAL A 236 13.85 1.09 -1.80
CA VAL A 236 14.45 -0.08 -1.14
C VAL A 236 15.03 0.29 0.23
N GLY A 237 15.79 1.38 0.32
CA GLY A 237 16.34 1.86 1.60
C GLY A 237 15.24 2.18 2.62
N PHE A 238 14.18 2.84 2.17
CA PHE A 238 13.03 3.19 3.00
C PHE A 238 12.28 1.95 3.52
N LEU A 239 12.07 0.95 2.66
CA LEU A 239 11.44 -0.33 3.03
C LEU A 239 12.31 -1.09 4.04
N LEU A 240 13.62 -1.18 3.82
CA LEU A 240 14.55 -1.83 4.75
C LEU A 240 14.56 -1.13 6.12
N GLY A 241 14.57 0.20 6.14
CA GLY A 241 14.50 0.98 7.38
C GLY A 241 13.19 0.72 8.11
N SER A 242 12.08 0.73 7.38
CA SER A 242 10.75 0.45 7.93
C SER A 242 10.65 -0.97 8.50
N MET A 243 11.24 -1.96 7.83
CA MET A 243 11.30 -3.35 8.32
C MET A 243 12.05 -3.46 9.64
N VAL A 244 13.18 -2.77 9.79
CA VAL A 244 13.94 -2.76 11.04
C VAL A 244 13.14 -2.12 12.18
N SER A 245 12.47 -0.99 11.92
CA SER A 245 11.67 -0.31 12.94
C SER A 245 10.40 -1.08 13.34
N VAL A 246 9.80 -1.83 12.41
CA VAL A 246 8.57 -2.62 12.65
C VAL A 246 8.88 -4.00 13.26
N PHE A 247 10.14 -4.43 13.24
CA PHE A 247 10.55 -5.75 13.69
C PHE A 247 10.15 -6.02 15.16
N PRO A 248 9.28 -7.01 15.44
CA PRO A 248 8.74 -7.21 16.79
C PRO A 248 9.71 -7.90 17.76
N GLY A 249 10.93 -8.25 17.32
CA GLY A 249 11.91 -9.01 18.11
C GLY A 249 11.85 -10.51 17.82
N PHE A 250 12.64 -11.29 18.57
CA PHE A 250 12.69 -12.75 18.44
C PHE A 250 12.00 -13.44 19.63
N ARG A 251 11.23 -14.48 19.35
CA ARG A 251 10.77 -15.44 20.36
C ARG A 251 11.75 -16.61 20.49
N SER A 252 11.65 -17.38 21.56
CA SER A 252 12.44 -18.60 21.77
C SER A 252 11.64 -19.88 21.45
N GLY A 253 12.33 -20.99 21.22
CA GLY A 253 11.72 -22.31 21.01
C GLY A 253 10.89 -22.42 19.74
N LEU A 254 9.77 -23.15 19.80
CA LEU A 254 8.86 -23.38 18.67
C LEU A 254 8.27 -22.09 18.09
N GLY A 255 8.15 -21.04 18.91
CA GLY A 255 7.67 -19.73 18.46
C GLY A 255 8.53 -19.14 17.35
N LEU A 256 9.86 -19.27 17.46
CA LEU A 256 10.81 -18.79 16.46
C LEU A 256 10.67 -19.53 15.13
N VAL A 257 10.51 -20.86 15.20
CA VAL A 257 10.35 -21.71 14.00
C VAL A 257 9.10 -21.31 13.23
N LEU A 258 7.99 -21.07 13.94
CA LEU A 258 6.74 -20.58 13.34
C LEU A 258 6.94 -19.19 12.72
N ASP A 259 7.61 -18.27 13.41
CA ASP A 259 7.84 -16.90 12.91
C ASP A 259 8.69 -16.90 11.63
N VAL A 260 9.76 -17.72 11.59
CA VAL A 260 10.59 -17.90 10.40
C VAL A 260 9.78 -18.50 9.25
N PHE A 261 8.94 -19.51 9.53
CA PHE A 261 8.08 -20.10 8.52
C PHE A 261 7.07 -19.09 7.95
N LEU A 262 6.47 -18.26 8.81
CA LEU A 262 5.55 -17.19 8.40
C LEU A 262 6.24 -16.14 7.53
N PHE A 263 7.46 -15.73 7.90
CA PHE A 263 8.26 -14.80 7.10
C PHE A 263 8.62 -15.39 5.73
N ILE A 264 9.11 -16.62 5.69
CA ILE A 264 9.45 -17.30 4.43
C ILE A 264 8.20 -17.46 3.56
N GLY A 265 7.07 -17.85 4.15
CA GLY A 265 5.79 -17.96 3.46
C GLY A 265 5.35 -16.63 2.84
N GLY A 266 5.40 -15.53 3.63
CA GLY A 266 5.10 -14.18 3.13
C GLY A 266 6.04 -13.76 1.99
N ALA A 267 7.35 -13.99 2.16
CA ALA A 267 8.34 -13.67 1.13
C ALA A 267 8.12 -14.45 -0.16
N ALA A 268 7.82 -15.75 -0.06
CA ALA A 268 7.54 -16.60 -1.21
C ALA A 268 6.28 -16.13 -1.97
N VAL A 269 5.21 -15.78 -1.25
CA VAL A 269 3.96 -15.26 -1.86
C VAL A 269 4.23 -13.96 -2.61
N SER A 270 4.88 -12.98 -1.97
CA SER A 270 5.16 -11.68 -2.59
C SER A 270 6.10 -11.81 -3.79
N TYR A 271 7.14 -12.65 -3.67
CA TYR A 271 8.05 -12.94 -4.78
C TYR A 271 7.32 -13.60 -5.95
N ALA A 272 6.40 -14.54 -5.70
CA ALA A 272 5.60 -15.17 -6.75
C ALA A 272 4.71 -14.17 -7.48
N VAL A 273 4.02 -13.28 -6.73
CA VAL A 273 3.15 -12.25 -7.30
C VAL A 273 3.93 -11.27 -8.20
N THR A 274 5.04 -10.74 -7.70
CA THR A 274 5.89 -9.80 -8.46
C THR A 274 6.55 -10.45 -9.68
N ARG A 275 6.84 -11.75 -9.62
CA ARG A 275 7.35 -12.51 -10.76
C ARG A 275 6.30 -12.72 -11.86
N ILE A 276 5.02 -12.87 -11.50
CA ILE A 276 3.93 -12.98 -12.47
C ILE A 276 3.76 -11.65 -13.22
N GLU A 277 3.85 -10.53 -12.50
CA GLU A 277 3.79 -9.18 -13.08
C GLU A 277 4.92 -8.96 -14.10
N SER A 278 6.17 -9.23 -13.72
CA SER A 278 7.32 -9.02 -14.61
C SER A 278 7.34 -9.88 -15.88
N ARG A 279 6.57 -10.99 -15.93
CA ARG A 279 6.39 -11.80 -17.14
C ARG A 279 5.33 -11.26 -18.10
N ARG A 280 4.44 -10.38 -17.64
CA ARG A 280 3.35 -9.80 -18.43
C ARG A 280 3.68 -8.42 -19.01
N ALA A 281 4.66 -7.73 -18.42
CA ALA A 281 5.18 -6.43 -18.87
C ALA A 281 6.24 -6.59 -19.96
#